data_AF-A0A537DIA0-F1
#
_entry.id   AF-A0A537DIA0-F1
#
_cell.length_a   1.000
_cell.length_b   1.000
_cell.length_c   1.000
_cell.angle_alpha   90.00
_cell.angle_beta   90.00
_cell.angle_gamma   90.00
#
_symmetry.space_group_name_H-M   'P 1'
#
loop_
_entity.id
_entity.type
_entity.pdbx_description
1 polymer ?
#
loop_
_entity_poly.entity_id
_entity_poly.type
_entity_poly.pdbx_seq_one_letter_code
_entity_poly.pdbx_strand_id
1 'polypeptide(L)'
;MKRALEESEIGVMEEDSEGQIGRKELLANIRRLTIAVLDNLEEGSRDKTLDQGEKRLLSSTGARLLRLWRSALKDEVISPADRQARKMMETGV
;
A
#
# COMPACT_ATOMS: atom_id res chain seq x y z
N MET A 1 34.25 18.73 6.89
CA MET A 1 33.35 18.54 5.74
C MET A 1 32.89 17.09 5.55
N LYS A 2 33.79 16.09 5.55
CA LYS A 2 33.42 14.68 5.32
C LYS A 2 32.35 14.12 6.28
N ARG A 3 32.43 14.47 7.57
CA ARG A 3 31.51 13.98 8.63
C ARG A 3 30.08 14.52 8.51
N ALA A 4 29.91 15.76 8.00
CA ALA A 4 28.59 16.37 7.81
C ALA A 4 27.83 15.80 6.60
N LEU A 5 28.54 15.25 5.61
CA LEU A 5 27.93 14.56 4.47
C LEU A 5 27.46 13.15 4.86
N GLU A 6 28.23 12.45 5.70
CA GLU A 6 27.87 11.13 6.25
C GLU A 6 26.62 11.20 7.13
N GLU A 7 26.53 12.20 8.02
CA GLU A 7 25.34 12.42 8.87
C GLU A 7 24.09 12.80 8.05
N SER A 8 24.28 13.51 6.93
CA SER A 8 23.20 13.84 5.98
C SER A 8 22.73 12.65 5.15
N GLU A 9 23.61 11.72 4.77
CA GLU A 9 23.21 10.50 4.04
C GLU A 9 22.50 9.49 4.95
N ILE A 10 22.95 9.36 6.20
CA ILE A 10 22.35 8.45 7.19
C ILE A 10 20.92 8.90 7.55
N GLY A 11 20.69 10.20 7.77
CA GLY A 11 19.34 10.72 8.05
C GLY A 11 18.34 10.51 6.90
N VAL A 12 18.80 10.60 5.65
CA VAL A 12 17.95 10.37 4.46
C VAL A 12 17.64 8.88 4.26
N MET A 13 18.56 7.98 4.60
CA MET A 13 18.32 6.53 4.55
C MET A 13 17.35 6.04 5.63
N GLU A 14 17.35 6.64 6.83
CA GLU A 14 16.44 6.25 7.91
C GLU A 14 14.98 6.70 7.65
N GLU A 15 14.75 7.92 7.15
CA GLU A 15 13.39 8.39 6.82
C GLU A 15 12.72 7.58 5.70
N ASP A 16 13.48 7.22 4.66
CA ASP A 16 12.97 6.36 3.57
C ASP A 16 12.67 4.93 4.07
N SER A 17 13.39 4.46 5.10
CA SER A 17 13.21 3.13 5.68
C SER A 17 11.97 3.05 6.59
N GLU A 18 11.73 4.04 7.44
CA GLU A 18 10.53 4.09 8.28
C GLU A 18 9.24 4.22 7.45
N GLY A 19 9.26 5.08 6.42
CA GLY A 19 8.15 5.20 5.47
C GLY A 19 7.88 3.90 4.70
N GLN A 20 8.93 3.14 4.36
CA GLN A 20 8.80 1.83 3.72
C GLN A 20 8.26 0.76 4.67
N ILE A 21 8.67 0.75 5.94
CA ILE A 21 8.19 -0.19 6.96
C ILE A 21 6.69 0.02 7.22
N GLY A 22 6.26 1.26 7.47
CA GLY A 22 4.84 1.58 7.70
C GLY A 22 3.96 1.27 6.48
N ARG A 23 4.50 1.47 5.27
CA ARG A 23 3.80 1.15 4.02
C ARG A 23 3.70 -0.34 3.76
N LYS A 24 4.74 -1.12 4.02
CA LYS A 24 4.73 -2.60 3.91
C LYS A 24 3.71 -3.21 4.87
N GLU A 25 3.63 -2.67 6.08
CA GLU A 25 2.63 -3.08 7.07
C GLU A 25 1.21 -2.72 6.62
N LEU A 26 1.00 -1.52 6.08
CA LEU A 26 -0.28 -1.11 5.51
C LEU A 26 -0.72 -2.05 4.37
N LEU A 27 0.19 -2.42 3.47
CA LEU A 27 -0.10 -3.38 2.39
C LEU A 27 -0.46 -4.77 2.91
N ALA A 28 0.25 -5.25 3.94
CA ALA A 28 -0.07 -6.50 4.60
C ALA A 28 -1.46 -6.45 5.28
N ASN A 29 -1.80 -5.32 5.90
CA ASN A 29 -3.12 -5.10 6.52
C ASN A 29 -4.24 -5.10 5.48
N ILE A 30 -4.07 -4.41 4.35
CA ILE A 30 -5.04 -4.40 3.25
C ILE A 30 -5.24 -5.80 2.68
N ARG A 31 -4.16 -6.57 2.49
CA ARG A 31 -4.23 -7.96 2.02
C ARG A 31 -5.02 -8.83 2.98
N ARG A 32 -4.71 -8.77 4.28
CA ARG A 32 -5.43 -9.52 5.33
C ARG A 32 -6.92 -9.17 5.37
N LEU A 33 -7.25 -7.89 5.32
CA LEU A 33 -8.64 -7.43 5.31
C LEU A 33 -9.40 -7.90 4.05
N THR A 34 -8.74 -7.86 2.89
CA THR A 34 -9.34 -8.32 1.63
C THR A 34 -9.67 -9.82 1.69
N ILE A 35 -8.74 -10.64 2.22
CA ILE A 35 -8.97 -12.08 2.41
C ILE A 35 -10.16 -12.30 3.36
N ALA A 36 -10.16 -11.68 4.54
CA ALA A 36 -11.24 -11.85 5.52
C ALA A 36 -12.62 -11.45 4.97
N VAL A 37 -12.70 -10.37 4.18
CA VAL A 37 -13.97 -9.95 3.56
C VAL A 37 -14.45 -10.96 2.50
N LEU A 38 -13.53 -11.53 1.72
CA LEU A 38 -13.87 -12.54 0.72
C LEU A 38 -14.26 -13.87 1.36
N ASP A 39 -13.54 -14.31 2.38
CA ASP A 39 -13.82 -15.54 3.13
C ASP A 39 -15.21 -15.46 3.77
N ASN A 40 -15.53 -14.34 4.45
CA ASN A 40 -16.85 -14.11 5.04
C ASN A 40 -17.98 -14.09 3.99
N LEU A 41 -17.70 -13.56 2.80
CA LEU A 41 -18.67 -13.56 1.69
C LEU A 41 -18.89 -14.97 1.15
N GLU A 42 -17.83 -15.77 1.01
CA GLU A 42 -17.90 -17.15 0.55
C GLU A 42 -18.64 -18.03 1.55
N GLU A 43 -18.21 -18.03 2.81
CA GLU A 43 -18.81 -18.80 3.91
C GLU A 43 -20.27 -18.40 4.11
N GLY A 44 -20.55 -17.10 4.24
CA GLY A 44 -21.91 -16.63 4.45
C GLY A 44 -22.84 -16.83 3.26
N SER A 45 -22.31 -16.87 2.04
CA SER A 45 -23.10 -17.23 0.85
C SER A 45 -23.38 -18.73 0.79
N ARG A 46 -22.40 -19.56 1.17
CA ARG A 46 -22.50 -21.03 1.19
C ARG A 46 -23.49 -21.51 2.26
N ASP A 47 -23.40 -20.93 3.45
CA ASP A 47 -24.21 -21.33 4.62
C ASP A 47 -25.60 -20.67 4.61
N LYS A 48 -25.90 -19.87 3.58
CA LYS A 48 -27.13 -19.07 3.44
C LYS A 48 -27.40 -18.15 4.64
N THR A 49 -26.36 -17.79 5.38
CA THR A 49 -26.44 -16.88 6.53
C THR A 49 -26.46 -15.42 6.09
N LEU A 50 -26.07 -15.14 4.82
CA LEU A 50 -26.16 -13.81 4.23
C LEU A 50 -27.41 -13.66 3.35
N ASP A 51 -28.14 -12.58 3.56
CA ASP A 51 -29.18 -12.13 2.66
C ASP A 51 -28.62 -11.46 1.38
N GLN A 52 -29.51 -11.12 0.45
CA GLN A 52 -29.13 -10.50 -0.83
C GLN A 52 -28.56 -9.07 -0.69
N GLY A 53 -28.92 -8.34 0.36
CA GLY A 53 -28.36 -7.03 0.67
C GLY A 53 -26.95 -7.15 1.22
N GLU A 54 -26.71 -8.07 2.15
CA GLU A 54 -25.41 -8.33 2.75
C GLU A 54 -24.40 -8.84 1.72
N LYS A 55 -24.82 -9.76 0.83
CA LYS A 55 -23.99 -10.23 -0.29
C LYS A 55 -23.56 -9.08 -1.20
N ARG A 56 -24.47 -8.15 -1.52
CA ARG A 56 -24.15 -6.97 -2.35
C ARG A 56 -23.21 -6.02 -1.65
N LEU A 57 -23.44 -5.74 -0.37
CA LEU A 57 -22.59 -4.86 0.43
C LEU A 57 -21.15 -5.40 0.50
N LEU A 58 -20.98 -6.67 0.86
CA LEU A 58 -19.69 -7.32 0.94
C LEU A 58 -18.99 -7.38 -0.43
N SER A 59 -19.73 -7.69 -1.50
CA SER A 59 -19.19 -7.66 -2.87
C SER A 59 -18.69 -6.27 -3.27
N SER A 60 -19.47 -5.23 -3.01
CA SER A 60 -19.08 -3.84 -3.31
C SER A 60 -17.87 -3.39 -2.49
N THR A 61 -17.81 -3.83 -1.23
CA THR A 61 -16.69 -3.56 -0.32
C THR A 61 -15.42 -4.26 -0.80
N GLY A 62 -15.51 -5.54 -1.16
CA GLY A 62 -14.41 -6.29 -1.77
C GLY A 62 -13.89 -5.62 -3.05
N ALA A 63 -14.79 -5.19 -3.96
CA ALA A 63 -14.39 -4.48 -5.16
C ALA A 63 -13.69 -3.13 -4.88
N ARG A 64 -14.13 -2.40 -3.85
CA ARG A 64 -13.49 -1.15 -3.41
C ARG A 64 -12.09 -1.43 -2.84
N LEU A 65 -11.93 -2.46 -2.04
CA LEU A 65 -10.65 -2.87 -1.48
C LEU A 65 -9.65 -3.26 -2.57
N LEU A 66 -10.07 -4.05 -3.58
CA LEU A 66 -9.23 -4.41 -4.71
C LEU A 66 -8.78 -3.19 -5.53
N ARG A 67 -9.65 -2.19 -5.71
CA ARG A 67 -9.28 -0.93 -6.38
C ARG A 67 -8.25 -0.13 -5.58
N LEU A 68 -8.45 0.00 -4.27
CA LEU A 68 -7.50 0.68 -3.39
C LEU A 68 -6.14 -0.02 -3.39
N TRP A 69 -6.13 -1.36 -3.36
CA TRP A 69 -4.91 -2.15 -3.45
C TRP A 69 -4.19 -1.93 -4.79
N ARG A 70 -4.92 -1.94 -5.90
CA ARG A 70 -4.34 -1.65 -7.23
C ARG A 70 -3.75 -0.24 -7.30
N SER A 71 -4.40 0.76 -6.69
CA SER A 71 -3.85 2.13 -6.62
C SER A 71 -2.57 2.17 -5.81
N ALA A 72 -2.55 1.53 -4.63
CA ALA A 72 -1.37 1.48 -3.78
C ALA A 72 -0.17 0.82 -4.50
N LEU A 73 -0.39 -0.22 -5.30
CA LEU A 73 0.66 -0.86 -6.11
C LEU A 73 1.16 0.00 -7.27
N LYS A 74 0.29 0.77 -7.93
CA LYS A 74 0.71 1.66 -9.03
C LYS A 74 1.66 2.75 -8.54
N ASP A 75 1.46 3.23 -7.32
CA ASP A 75 2.41 4.16 -6.70
C ASP A 75 3.80 3.55 -6.50
N GLU A 76 3.94 2.20 -6.44
CA GLU A 76 5.26 1.52 -6.37
C GLU A 76 6.01 1.54 -7.70
N VAL A 77 5.32 1.29 -8.82
CA VAL A 77 5.97 1.19 -10.14
C VAL A 77 6.57 2.54 -10.57
N ILE A 78 5.99 3.62 -10.07
CA ILE A 78 6.42 5.00 -10.29
C ILE A 78 7.58 5.36 -9.33
N SER A 79 7.72 4.69 -8.18
CA SER A 79 8.46 5.22 -7.03
C SER A 79 10.00 5.21 -7.05
N PRO A 80 10.74 4.31 -7.74
CA PRO A 80 12.21 4.39 -7.75
C PRO A 80 12.73 5.31 -8.85
N ALA A 81 12.19 5.16 -10.07
CA ALA A 81 12.66 5.88 -11.24
C ALA A 81 12.26 7.37 -11.21
N ASP A 82 11.04 7.69 -10.76
CA ASP A 82 10.58 9.09 -10.70
C ASP A 82 11.17 9.84 -9.51
N ARG A 83 11.51 9.14 -8.40
CA ARG A 83 12.29 9.75 -7.31
C ARG A 83 13.69 10.14 -7.77
N GLN A 84 14.36 9.26 -8.51
CA GLN A 84 15.71 9.52 -9.02
C GLN A 84 15.72 10.62 -10.08
N ALA A 85 14.71 10.65 -10.96
CA ALA A 85 14.53 11.73 -11.94
C ALA A 85 14.29 13.10 -11.28
N ARG A 86 13.47 13.16 -10.21
CA ARG A 86 13.25 14.40 -9.46
C ARG A 86 14.49 14.87 -8.72
N LYS A 87 15.25 13.95 -8.11
CA LYS A 87 16.52 14.27 -7.43
C LYS A 87 17.61 14.77 -8.39
N MET A 88 17.63 14.26 -9.63
CA MET A 88 18.51 14.74 -10.70
C MET A 88 18.08 16.11 -11.27
N MET A 89 16.79 16.44 -11.22
CA MET A 89 16.29 17.78 -11.61
C MET A 89 16.51 18.84 -10.53
N GLU A 90 16.54 18.46 -9.25
CA GLU A 90 16.76 19.38 -8.12
C GLU A 90 18.25 19.68 -7.85
N THR A 91 19.18 18.82 -8.29
CA THR A 91 20.64 19.01 -8.10
C THR A 91 21.34 19.70 -9.27
N GLY A 92 20.59 20.10 -10.30
CA GLY A 92 21.09 20.82 -11.46
C GLY A 92 20.85 22.33 -11.40
N VAL A 93 21.43 23.03 -10.42
CA VAL A 93 21.69 24.48 -10.45
C VAL A 93 23.03 24.78 -9.80
#